data_AF-A0A8T1MVT8-F1
#
_entry.id   AF-A0A8T1MVT8-F1
#
_cell.length_a   1.000
_cell.length_b   1.000
_cell.length_c   1.000
_cell.angle_alpha   90.00
_cell.angle_beta   90.00
_cell.angle_gamma   90.00
#
_symmetry.space_group_name_H-M   'P 1'
#
loop_
_entity.id
_entity.type
_entity.pdbx_description
1 polymer ?
#
loop_
_entity_poly.entity_id
_entity_poly.type
_entity_poly.pdbx_seq_one_letter_code
_entity_poly.pdbx_strand_id
1 'polypeptide(L)'
;MLSIEGVDPFSEEPKLLRPFLSPIDRLRDLRHQLTLEIRNDRTRFQRNSQCVPLSNPRTNVPTTKVESKFQTFGNGAFWVTTICVGIEKSVNGNDLKVLGSLTKQVTQVAISELQSQLGHANLQTDCVIHNLVVLNQPLSFEVFNAFNEAYVAEFGLPWETAPRDDRKPRSYSRMFPPTRACVSVNRLLGPGGQCFESLTSVAMSLTVVLHPSPSNQPAALTGLCRGLHVRSLSHWAPANIGPYSQALSFTRLGSSTESEHIDDTAEWTFYSGQIGLIPETMTLPQFDGPCVEDGGDEDFQWNRSLRTQCLLVIRHCHRTLKAMSCAVWSDLAVGICYGTSSSALRCARQTFHDAVCDLWYDSHASEKKHTVPFPKGNCLVQCLCESHIAWLLVSDLPKQASVEWQFVTRSPSCLQVDRPPVRRDSYDALTGSGASLIFCPVDYSPRHCDLNVIPVVGILDQSDAAVGLYL
;
A
#
# COMPACT_ATOMS: atom_id res chain seq x y z
N MET A 1 -7.50 -61.45 38.50
CA MET A 1 -6.75 -60.65 39.49
C MET A 1 -5.30 -60.66 39.08
N LEU A 2 -4.85 -59.65 38.34
CA LEU A 2 -3.43 -59.41 38.05
C LEU A 2 -3.20 -57.91 38.18
N SER A 3 -2.18 -57.59 38.96
CA SER A 3 -1.73 -56.29 39.45
C SER A 3 -1.18 -55.42 38.32
N ILE A 4 -1.62 -54.16 38.25
CA ILE A 4 -1.06 -53.12 37.37
C ILE A 4 -0.01 -52.35 38.18
N GLU A 5 1.25 -52.43 37.77
CA GLU A 5 2.35 -51.62 38.30
C GLU A 5 2.18 -50.15 37.89
N GLY A 6 2.53 -49.26 38.81
CA GLY A 6 2.32 -47.82 38.71
C GLY A 6 3.15 -47.15 37.64
N VAL A 7 2.48 -46.38 36.79
CA VAL A 7 3.08 -45.29 36.02
C VAL A 7 3.02 -44.04 36.90
N ASP A 8 4.18 -43.48 37.21
CA ASP A 8 4.35 -42.24 37.96
C ASP A 8 3.69 -41.07 37.20
N PRO A 9 2.68 -40.37 37.76
CA PRO A 9 2.00 -39.29 37.08
C PRO A 9 2.82 -37.98 37.00
N PHE A 10 4.09 -37.99 37.44
CA PHE A 10 4.96 -36.81 37.45
C PHE A 10 6.14 -36.84 36.48
N SER A 11 6.16 -37.71 35.47
CA SER A 11 7.11 -37.56 34.36
C SER A 11 6.66 -36.47 33.38
N GLU A 12 6.64 -35.21 33.85
CA GLU A 12 6.64 -34.07 32.94
C GLU A 12 8.02 -33.99 32.27
N GLU A 13 8.14 -34.48 31.04
CA GLU A 13 9.15 -33.90 30.15
C GLU A 13 8.91 -32.38 30.15
N PRO A 14 9.94 -31.55 30.41
CA PRO A 14 9.76 -30.11 30.35
C PRO A 14 9.41 -29.77 28.91
N LYS A 15 8.12 -29.47 28.67
CA LYS A 15 7.69 -28.74 27.47
C LYS A 15 8.55 -27.50 27.45
N LEU A 16 9.54 -27.47 26.56
CA LEU A 16 10.40 -26.31 26.32
C LEU A 16 9.48 -25.11 26.09
N LEU A 17 9.22 -24.35 27.15
CA LEU A 17 8.56 -23.07 27.10
C LEU A 17 9.40 -22.26 26.12
N ARG A 18 8.85 -21.96 24.94
CA ARG A 18 9.51 -21.03 24.02
C ARG A 18 9.74 -19.77 24.85
N PRO A 19 11.00 -19.36 25.10
CA PRO A 19 11.25 -18.23 25.97
C PRO A 19 10.53 -17.01 25.38
N PHE A 20 9.92 -16.19 26.24
CA PHE A 20 9.42 -14.89 25.83
C PHE A 20 10.60 -14.07 25.33
N LEU A 21 10.81 -14.06 24.01
CA LEU A 21 11.86 -13.26 23.38
C LEU A 21 11.51 -11.78 23.55
N SER A 22 12.49 -10.94 23.84
CA SER A 22 12.26 -9.50 23.79
C SER A 22 11.97 -9.08 22.33
N PRO A 23 11.31 -7.92 22.09
CA PRO A 23 11.16 -7.39 20.73
C PRO A 23 12.49 -7.30 19.99
N ILE A 24 13.57 -6.89 20.66
CA ILE A 24 14.92 -6.78 20.09
C ILE A 24 15.48 -8.15 19.71
N ASP A 25 15.29 -9.18 20.55
CA ASP A 25 15.75 -10.54 20.22
C ASP A 25 15.03 -11.10 18.99
N ARG A 26 13.72 -10.79 18.81
CA ARG A 26 12.99 -11.17 17.59
C ARG A 26 13.51 -10.48 16.33
N LEU A 27 14.10 -9.29 16.46
CA LEU A 27 14.69 -8.59 15.32
C LEU A 27 15.98 -9.25 14.83
N ARG A 28 16.74 -9.94 15.71
CA ARG A 28 17.98 -10.62 15.33
C ARG A 28 17.75 -11.72 14.30
N ASP A 29 16.62 -12.42 14.39
CA ASP A 29 16.26 -13.52 13.48
C ASP A 29 15.27 -13.09 12.38
N LEU A 30 15.02 -11.78 12.23
CA LEU A 30 13.93 -11.27 11.38
C LEU A 30 14.05 -11.73 9.92
N ARG A 31 15.26 -11.69 9.34
CA ARG A 31 15.48 -12.12 7.95
C ARG A 31 15.10 -13.59 7.75
N HIS A 32 15.51 -14.45 8.69
CA HIS A 32 15.22 -15.87 8.64
C HIS A 32 13.72 -16.13 8.81
N GLN A 33 13.08 -15.50 9.79
CA GLN A 33 11.63 -15.62 10.03
C GLN A 33 10.81 -15.14 8.81
N LEU A 34 11.16 -14.00 8.21
CA LEU A 34 10.51 -13.52 6.99
C LEU A 34 10.66 -14.52 5.84
N THR A 35 11.87 -15.04 5.64
CA THR A 35 12.16 -16.02 4.59
C THR A 35 11.31 -17.29 4.77
N LEU A 36 11.20 -17.79 6.01
CA LEU A 36 10.38 -18.95 6.33
C LEU A 36 8.88 -18.67 6.12
N GLU A 37 8.38 -17.52 6.56
CA GLU A 37 6.98 -17.11 6.36
C GLU A 37 6.63 -17.14 4.87
N ILE A 38 7.40 -16.43 4.04
CA ILE A 38 7.14 -16.31 2.60
C ILE A 38 7.24 -17.67 1.90
N ARG A 39 8.27 -18.49 2.19
CA ARG A 39 8.42 -19.83 1.58
C ARG A 39 7.28 -20.77 1.95
N ASN A 40 6.86 -20.76 3.22
CA ASN A 40 5.77 -21.60 3.68
C ASN A 40 4.45 -21.20 3.00
N ASP A 41 4.19 -19.90 2.87
CA ASP A 41 2.97 -19.42 2.24
C ASP A 41 3.00 -19.62 0.71
N ARG A 42 4.16 -19.51 0.05
CA ARG A 42 4.32 -19.91 -1.36
C ARG A 42 3.97 -21.38 -1.55
N THR A 43 4.52 -22.24 -0.69
CA THR A 43 4.29 -23.69 -0.77
C THR A 43 2.81 -24.02 -0.56
N ARG A 44 2.15 -23.33 0.38
CA ARG A 44 0.70 -23.49 0.60
C ARG A 44 -0.10 -23.04 -0.62
N PHE A 45 0.23 -21.89 -1.19
CA PHE A 45 -0.38 -21.39 -2.41
C PHE A 45 -0.25 -22.40 -3.56
N GLN A 46 0.97 -22.89 -3.83
CA GLN A 46 1.23 -23.86 -4.90
C GLN A 46 0.45 -25.18 -4.73
N ARG A 47 0.33 -25.71 -3.50
CA ARG A 47 -0.48 -26.91 -3.25
C ARG A 47 -1.96 -26.69 -3.55
N ASN A 48 -2.47 -25.51 -3.20
CA ASN A 48 -3.87 -25.17 -3.42
C ASN A 48 -4.18 -24.91 -4.91
N SER A 49 -3.18 -24.49 -5.70
CA SER A 49 -3.34 -24.19 -7.14
C SER A 49 -3.24 -25.40 -8.09
N GLN A 50 -2.87 -26.60 -7.63
CA GLN A 50 -2.69 -27.79 -8.51
C GLN A 50 -3.98 -28.53 -8.90
N CYS A 51 -5.12 -28.14 -8.33
CA CYS A 51 -6.42 -28.63 -8.77
C CYS A 51 -7.05 -27.53 -9.61
N VAL A 52 -7.43 -27.82 -10.87
CA VAL A 52 -8.59 -27.29 -11.62
C VAL A 52 -8.35 -26.84 -13.10
N PRO A 53 -9.17 -27.23 -14.11
CA PRO A 53 -8.97 -26.98 -15.56
C PRO A 53 -9.77 -25.77 -16.17
N LEU A 54 -9.44 -25.41 -17.43
CA LEU A 54 -9.76 -24.17 -18.18
C LEU A 54 -11.02 -24.16 -19.06
N SER A 55 -11.61 -22.97 -19.27
CA SER A 55 -12.16 -22.51 -20.56
C SER A 55 -12.21 -20.95 -20.66
N ASN A 56 -12.23 -20.39 -21.87
CA ASN A 56 -12.23 -18.92 -22.17
C ASN A 56 -13.60 -18.51 -22.76
N PRO A 57 -14.06 -17.24 -22.59
CA PRO A 57 -13.96 -16.30 -23.73
C PRO A 57 -13.80 -14.79 -23.37
N ARG A 58 -13.31 -14.01 -24.34
CA ARG A 58 -13.17 -12.53 -24.32
C ARG A 58 -14.52 -11.82 -24.49
N THR A 59 -14.72 -10.68 -23.83
CA THR A 59 -15.76 -9.70 -24.18
C THR A 59 -15.31 -8.25 -23.97
N ASN A 60 -15.74 -7.37 -24.89
CA ASN A 60 -15.54 -5.92 -24.85
C ASN A 60 -16.71 -5.26 -24.10
N VAL A 61 -16.45 -4.18 -23.35
CA VAL A 61 -17.48 -3.40 -22.62
C VAL A 61 -17.34 -1.90 -22.95
N PRO A 62 -18.46 -1.14 -23.05
CA PRO A 62 -18.46 0.25 -23.50
C PRO A 62 -17.96 1.23 -22.43
N THR A 63 -17.21 2.24 -22.86
CA THR A 63 -16.77 3.39 -22.07
C THR A 63 -17.92 4.38 -21.88
N THR A 64 -18.35 4.59 -20.63
CA THR A 64 -19.21 5.72 -20.26
C THR A 64 -18.40 7.02 -20.25
N LYS A 65 -18.98 8.10 -20.78
CA LYS A 65 -18.38 9.45 -20.73
C LYS A 65 -18.30 9.91 -19.28
N VAL A 66 -17.09 10.14 -18.80
CA VAL A 66 -16.77 10.63 -17.45
C VAL A 66 -16.75 12.15 -17.47
N GLU A 67 -17.23 12.79 -16.39
CA GLU A 67 -17.11 14.23 -16.17
C GLU A 67 -15.64 14.67 -16.11
N SER A 68 -15.33 15.87 -16.63
CA SER A 68 -13.96 16.35 -16.88
C SER A 68 -13.03 16.47 -15.65
N LYS A 69 -13.52 16.24 -14.43
CA LYS A 69 -12.75 16.32 -13.17
C LYS A 69 -12.38 14.97 -12.56
N PHE A 70 -12.83 13.86 -13.15
CA PHE A 70 -12.54 12.52 -12.68
C PHE A 70 -11.88 11.70 -13.78
N GLN A 71 -10.90 10.91 -13.40
CA GLN A 71 -10.33 9.88 -14.25
C GLN A 71 -10.82 8.51 -13.79
N THR A 72 -10.81 7.50 -14.66
CA THR A 72 -11.30 6.16 -14.28
C THR A 72 -10.34 5.04 -14.65
N PHE A 73 -10.31 3.99 -13.82
CA PHE A 73 -9.57 2.76 -14.06
C PHE A 73 -10.37 1.53 -13.60
N GLY A 74 -9.82 0.33 -13.84
CA GLY A 74 -10.48 -0.93 -13.49
C GLY A 74 -11.79 -1.12 -14.27
N ASN A 75 -11.75 -0.80 -15.56
CA ASN A 75 -12.91 -0.81 -16.46
C ASN A 75 -14.05 0.10 -15.96
N GLY A 76 -13.70 1.31 -15.49
CA GLY A 76 -14.65 2.30 -14.99
C GLY A 76 -15.15 2.07 -13.56
N ALA A 77 -14.66 1.04 -12.84
CA ALA A 77 -15.09 0.71 -11.48
C ALA A 77 -14.57 1.71 -10.44
N PHE A 78 -13.40 2.31 -10.68
CA PHE A 78 -12.77 3.22 -9.75
C PHE A 78 -12.56 4.57 -10.41
N TRP A 79 -12.81 5.63 -9.65
CA TRP A 79 -12.62 7.00 -10.11
C TRP A 79 -11.52 7.65 -9.28
N VAL A 80 -10.70 8.49 -9.90
CA VAL A 80 -9.65 9.27 -9.25
C VAL A 80 -9.94 10.75 -9.45
N THR A 81 -9.88 11.51 -8.36
CA THR A 81 -10.09 12.96 -8.40
C THR A 81 -8.89 13.66 -9.03
N THR A 82 -9.11 14.88 -9.53
CA THR A 82 -7.99 15.82 -9.66
C THR A 82 -7.35 16.10 -8.28
N ILE A 83 -6.10 16.54 -8.30
CA ILE A 83 -5.38 16.90 -7.07
C ILE A 83 -6.08 18.09 -6.38
N CYS A 84 -6.51 17.88 -5.14
CA CYS A 84 -7.02 18.93 -4.26
C CYS A 84 -5.85 19.51 -3.46
N VAL A 85 -5.67 20.83 -3.44
CA VAL A 85 -4.49 21.45 -2.79
C VAL A 85 -4.93 22.55 -1.83
N GLY A 86 -4.41 22.49 -0.60
CA GLY A 86 -4.46 23.59 0.36
C GLY A 86 -3.08 24.23 0.51
N ILE A 87 -3.03 25.56 0.52
CA ILE A 87 -1.78 26.34 0.59
C ILE A 87 -1.94 27.49 1.56
N GLU A 88 -0.91 27.72 2.38
CA GLU A 88 -0.75 28.91 3.20
C GLU A 88 0.68 29.45 3.14
N LYS A 89 0.83 30.77 3.28
CA LYS A 89 2.17 31.39 3.36
C LYS A 89 2.79 31.13 4.73
N SER A 90 4.04 30.70 4.75
CA SER A 90 4.79 30.54 5.99
C SER A 90 5.44 31.87 6.39
N VAL A 91 5.10 32.40 7.56
CA VAL A 91 5.65 33.68 8.06
C VAL A 91 6.84 33.45 9.01
N ASN A 92 6.96 32.25 9.62
CA ASN A 92 8.07 31.85 10.50
C ASN A 92 8.25 30.31 10.45
N GLY A 93 9.10 29.82 9.55
CA GLY A 93 9.25 28.38 9.25
C GLY A 93 9.83 27.49 10.34
N ASN A 94 10.19 28.03 11.51
CA ASN A 94 10.84 27.28 12.59
C ASN A 94 9.94 27.02 13.82
N ASP A 95 8.79 27.67 13.92
CA ASP A 95 7.86 27.42 15.03
C ASP A 95 6.95 26.23 14.71
N LEU A 96 7.24 25.08 15.32
CA LEU A 96 6.49 23.83 15.11
C LEU A 96 5.00 23.95 15.45
N LYS A 97 4.60 24.83 16.39
CA LYS A 97 3.18 25.04 16.71
C LYS A 97 2.48 25.82 15.63
N VAL A 98 3.12 26.86 15.11
CA VAL A 98 2.61 27.62 13.95
C VAL A 98 2.51 26.69 12.76
N LEU A 99 3.53 25.85 12.53
CA LEU A 99 3.55 24.88 11.44
C LEU A 99 2.42 23.86 11.55
N GLY A 100 2.16 23.33 12.75
CA GLY A 100 1.02 22.46 13.01
C GLY A 100 -0.31 23.17 12.73
N SER A 101 -0.49 24.40 13.19
CA SER A 101 -1.73 25.15 12.93
C SER A 101 -1.97 25.41 11.45
N LEU A 102 -0.93 25.81 10.70
CA LEU A 102 -1.01 25.99 9.25
C LEU A 102 -1.30 24.66 8.54
N THR A 103 -0.67 23.56 9.01
CA THR A 103 -0.90 22.21 8.46
C THR A 103 -2.36 21.80 8.59
N LYS A 104 -2.97 22.05 9.76
CA LYS A 104 -4.40 21.79 9.99
C LYS A 104 -5.27 22.58 9.01
N GLN A 105 -4.97 23.87 8.84
CA GLN A 105 -5.71 24.77 7.94
C GLN A 105 -5.62 24.32 6.48
N VAL A 106 -4.41 24.05 5.96
CA VAL A 106 -4.26 23.60 4.56
C VAL A 106 -4.92 22.24 4.33
N THR A 107 -4.91 21.36 5.34
CA THR A 107 -5.60 20.06 5.27
C THR A 107 -7.11 20.26 5.14
N GLN A 108 -7.69 21.17 5.92
CA GLN A 108 -9.12 21.51 5.83
C GLN A 108 -9.48 22.10 4.46
N VAL A 109 -8.65 23.00 3.93
CA VAL A 109 -8.85 23.59 2.59
C VAL A 109 -8.85 22.51 1.50
N ALA A 110 -7.87 21.60 1.52
CA ALA A 110 -7.81 20.50 0.55
C ALA A 110 -9.02 19.56 0.64
N ILE A 111 -9.51 19.28 1.86
CA ILE A 111 -10.72 18.47 2.09
C ILE A 111 -11.98 19.21 1.59
N SER A 112 -12.11 20.51 1.83
CA SER A 112 -13.24 21.29 1.32
C SER A 112 -13.27 21.36 -0.20
N GLU A 113 -12.11 21.45 -0.84
CA GLU A 113 -12.02 21.34 -2.30
C GLU A 113 -12.46 19.95 -2.79
N LEU A 114 -12.03 18.87 -2.11
CA LEU A 114 -12.50 17.52 -2.42
C LEU A 114 -14.02 17.40 -2.30
N GLN A 115 -14.60 17.88 -1.19
CA GLN A 115 -16.04 17.86 -0.97
C GLN A 115 -16.79 18.63 -2.05
N SER A 116 -16.26 19.78 -2.48
CA SER A 116 -16.77 20.53 -3.62
C SER A 116 -16.73 19.69 -4.90
N GLN A 117 -15.60 19.06 -5.23
CA GLN A 117 -15.48 18.21 -6.42
C GLN A 117 -16.47 17.03 -6.41
N LEU A 118 -16.61 16.34 -5.28
CA LEU A 118 -17.57 15.23 -5.13
C LEU A 118 -19.01 15.72 -5.23
N GLY A 119 -19.33 16.87 -4.64
CA GLY A 119 -20.67 17.46 -4.68
C GLY A 119 -21.15 17.78 -6.10
N HIS A 120 -20.25 18.22 -6.99
CA HIS A 120 -20.57 18.46 -8.40
C HIS A 120 -20.99 17.17 -9.13
N ALA A 121 -20.41 16.03 -8.76
CA ALA A 121 -20.74 14.71 -9.29
C ALA A 121 -21.84 13.98 -8.50
N ASN A 122 -22.51 14.68 -7.55
CA ASN A 122 -23.49 14.09 -6.63
C ASN A 122 -22.95 12.88 -5.85
N LEU A 123 -21.66 12.91 -5.51
CA LEU A 123 -20.96 11.93 -4.69
C LEU A 123 -20.72 12.48 -3.28
N GLN A 124 -20.49 11.57 -2.34
CA GLN A 124 -20.14 11.89 -0.96
C GLN A 124 -18.77 11.29 -0.62
N THR A 125 -18.12 11.83 0.42
CA THR A 125 -16.81 11.33 0.86
C THR A 125 -16.84 9.87 1.28
N ASP A 126 -18.01 9.31 1.59
CA ASP A 126 -18.21 7.87 1.89
C ASP A 126 -17.90 6.93 0.71
N CYS A 127 -17.80 7.47 -0.51
CA CYS A 127 -17.33 6.70 -1.67
C CYS A 127 -15.80 6.63 -1.75
N VAL A 128 -15.07 7.36 -0.90
CA VAL A 128 -13.60 7.37 -0.87
C VAL A 128 -13.08 6.08 -0.25
N ILE A 129 -12.20 5.39 -0.98
CA ILE A 129 -11.62 4.10 -0.59
C ILE A 129 -10.11 4.17 -0.36
N HIS A 130 -9.43 5.13 -0.98
CA HIS A 130 -8.00 5.35 -0.82
C HIS A 130 -7.66 6.84 -0.90
N ASN A 131 -6.74 7.28 -0.05
CA ASN A 131 -6.20 8.65 -0.04
C ASN A 131 -4.70 8.61 -0.22
N LEU A 132 -4.21 9.36 -1.19
CA LEU A 132 -2.80 9.71 -1.28
C LEU A 132 -2.61 11.15 -0.80
N VAL A 133 -1.82 11.30 0.26
CA VAL A 133 -1.54 12.58 0.88
C VAL A 133 -0.07 12.91 0.72
N VAL A 134 0.21 14.10 0.21
CA VAL A 134 1.58 14.64 0.12
C VAL A 134 1.61 15.98 0.82
N LEU A 135 2.45 16.11 1.84
CA LEU A 135 2.73 17.38 2.51
C LEU A 135 4.03 17.96 1.98
N ASN A 136 4.17 19.28 2.04
CA ASN A 136 5.45 19.92 1.72
C ASN A 136 6.32 20.21 2.96
N GLN A 137 5.92 19.73 4.14
CA GLN A 137 6.59 19.98 5.41
C GLN A 137 7.11 18.67 6.00
N PRO A 138 8.23 18.68 6.74
CA PRO A 138 8.69 17.52 7.49
C PRO A 138 7.58 16.95 8.37
N LEU A 139 7.46 15.62 8.41
CA LEU A 139 6.42 14.91 9.15
C LEU A 139 6.80 14.78 10.63
N SER A 140 7.11 15.94 11.25
CA SER A 140 7.29 16.04 12.70
C SER A 140 6.02 15.60 13.44
N PHE A 141 6.14 15.35 14.73
CA PHE A 141 5.00 14.97 15.56
C PHE A 141 3.87 16.02 15.49
N GLU A 142 4.21 17.30 15.54
CA GLU A 142 3.27 18.42 15.49
C GLU A 142 2.55 18.50 14.13
N VAL A 143 3.31 18.41 13.04
CA VAL A 143 2.76 18.47 11.67
C VAL A 143 1.86 17.28 11.41
N PHE A 144 2.34 16.06 11.69
CA PHE A 144 1.60 14.83 11.44
C PHE A 144 0.34 14.73 12.30
N ASN A 145 0.39 15.15 13.57
CA ASN A 145 -0.79 15.19 14.42
C ASN A 145 -1.81 16.23 13.95
N ALA A 146 -1.37 17.43 13.57
CA ALA A 146 -2.27 18.46 13.09
C ALA A 146 -2.97 18.05 11.78
N PHE A 147 -2.24 17.40 10.87
CA PHE A 147 -2.81 16.75 9.70
C PHE A 147 -3.84 15.69 10.09
N ASN A 148 -3.48 14.75 10.98
CA ASN A 148 -4.41 13.69 11.41
C ASN A 148 -5.65 14.29 12.06
N GLU A 149 -5.54 15.33 12.90
CA GLU A 149 -6.69 15.97 13.55
C GLU A 149 -7.70 16.50 12.52
N ALA A 150 -7.24 17.21 11.50
CA ALA A 150 -8.10 17.68 10.41
C ALA A 150 -8.66 16.52 9.57
N TYR A 151 -7.84 15.50 9.29
CA TYR A 151 -8.23 14.35 8.48
C TYR A 151 -9.29 13.47 9.18
N VAL A 152 -9.13 13.22 10.48
CA VAL A 152 -10.08 12.45 11.31
C VAL A 152 -11.48 13.07 11.24
N ALA A 153 -11.60 14.40 11.15
CA ALA A 153 -12.89 15.08 11.12
C ALA A 153 -13.75 14.68 9.92
N GLU A 154 -13.13 14.32 8.79
CA GLU A 154 -13.82 13.91 7.56
C GLU A 154 -13.87 12.40 7.35
N PHE A 155 -12.73 11.73 7.55
CA PHE A 155 -12.55 10.32 7.18
C PHE A 155 -12.50 9.37 8.38
N GLY A 156 -12.45 9.93 9.59
CA GLY A 156 -12.36 9.16 10.81
C GLY A 156 -13.65 8.42 11.14
N LEU A 157 -13.50 7.40 11.98
CA LEU A 157 -14.63 6.65 12.51
C LEU A 157 -15.23 7.32 13.74
N PRO A 158 -16.49 6.98 14.10
CA PRO A 158 -17.20 7.59 15.21
C PRO A 158 -16.45 7.59 16.54
N TRP A 159 -15.76 6.48 16.84
CA TRP A 159 -15.01 6.32 18.08
C TRP A 159 -13.64 6.99 18.06
N GLU A 160 -13.20 7.52 16.92
CA GLU A 160 -11.96 8.31 16.80
C GLU A 160 -12.23 9.80 17.09
N THR A 161 -13.47 10.26 16.94
CA THR A 161 -13.89 11.67 17.14
C THR A 161 -14.74 11.92 18.38
N ALA A 162 -15.47 10.92 18.89
CA ALA A 162 -16.43 11.13 19.96
C ALA A 162 -15.80 11.05 21.37
N PRO A 163 -16.04 12.05 22.25
CA PRO A 163 -16.10 11.79 23.69
C PRO A 163 -17.16 10.71 23.94
N ARG A 164 -16.97 9.86 24.95
CA ARG A 164 -17.97 8.85 25.39
C ARG A 164 -19.25 9.52 25.94
N ASP A 165 -20.01 10.20 25.08
CA ASP A 165 -21.32 10.75 25.44
C ASP A 165 -22.42 9.92 24.77
N ASP A 166 -23.02 9.03 25.57
CA ASP A 166 -23.92 7.94 25.17
C ASP A 166 -25.31 8.40 24.67
N ARG A 167 -25.52 9.68 24.36
CA ARG A 167 -26.89 10.23 24.30
C ARG A 167 -27.51 10.38 22.92
N LYS A 168 -26.79 10.21 21.81
CA LYS A 168 -27.41 10.11 20.47
C LYS A 168 -26.62 9.20 19.53
N PRO A 169 -27.19 8.09 19.03
CA PRO A 169 -26.59 7.36 17.93
C PRO A 169 -26.61 8.26 16.70
N ARG A 170 -25.44 8.75 16.29
CA ARG A 170 -25.27 9.32 14.95
C ARG A 170 -25.38 8.16 13.95
N SER A 171 -26.21 8.31 12.92
CA SER A 171 -26.27 7.36 11.81
C SER A 171 -24.99 7.52 11.00
N TYR A 172 -24.16 6.48 10.95
CA TYR A 172 -22.91 6.49 10.21
C TYR A 172 -23.01 5.54 9.04
N SER A 173 -22.72 6.07 7.86
CA SER A 173 -22.83 5.33 6.60
C SER A 173 -21.55 4.52 6.30
N ARG A 174 -20.43 4.82 6.98
CA ARG A 174 -19.11 4.23 6.70
C ARG A 174 -18.70 3.21 7.77
N MET A 175 -18.39 1.99 7.32
CA MET A 175 -17.93 0.88 8.20
C MET A 175 -16.42 0.94 8.50
N PHE A 176 -15.62 1.42 7.54
CA PHE A 176 -14.17 1.50 7.63
C PHE A 176 -13.67 2.82 7.07
N PRO A 177 -12.67 3.47 7.71
CA PRO A 177 -12.02 4.64 7.14
C PRO A 177 -11.29 4.21 5.86
N PRO A 178 -11.05 5.12 4.91
CA PRO A 178 -10.35 4.79 3.68
C PRO A 178 -8.91 4.35 3.98
N THR A 179 -8.31 3.61 3.04
CA THR A 179 -6.86 3.39 3.08
C THR A 179 -6.11 4.69 2.79
N ARG A 180 -4.84 4.78 3.21
CA ARG A 180 -4.04 6.01 3.10
C ARG A 180 -2.55 5.74 2.94
N ALA A 181 -1.90 6.49 2.07
CA ALA A 181 -0.45 6.73 2.10
C ALA A 181 -0.19 8.22 2.38
N CYS A 182 0.81 8.53 3.21
CA CYS A 182 1.10 9.91 3.61
C CYS A 182 2.60 10.15 3.63
N VAL A 183 3.07 11.00 2.73
CA VAL A 183 4.51 11.29 2.54
C VAL A 183 4.77 12.79 2.50
N SER A 184 6.04 13.18 2.59
CA SER A 184 6.44 14.58 2.48
C SER A 184 7.48 14.82 1.39
N VAL A 185 7.41 15.98 0.74
CA VAL A 185 8.34 16.44 -0.30
C VAL A 185 8.77 17.88 -0.04
N ASN A 186 9.96 18.29 -0.42
CA ASN A 186 10.39 19.69 -0.23
C ASN A 186 9.66 20.68 -1.15
N ARG A 187 9.12 20.18 -2.27
CA ARG A 187 8.48 20.97 -3.32
C ARG A 187 7.21 20.27 -3.76
N LEU A 188 6.07 20.92 -3.55
CA LEU A 188 4.76 20.41 -3.95
C LEU A 188 4.28 21.17 -5.18
N LEU A 189 3.80 20.45 -6.18
CA LEU A 189 3.26 21.03 -7.41
C LEU A 189 1.74 21.14 -7.30
N GLY A 190 1.22 22.32 -7.56
CA GLY A 190 -0.21 22.56 -7.71
C GLY A 190 -0.73 22.14 -9.08
N PRO A 191 -2.05 22.03 -9.24
CA PRO A 191 -2.69 21.62 -10.50
C PRO A 191 -2.40 22.57 -11.68
N GLY A 192 -2.07 23.84 -11.42
CA GLY A 192 -1.63 24.80 -12.45
C GLY A 192 -0.13 24.83 -12.71
N GLY A 193 0.62 23.84 -12.21
CA GLY A 193 2.08 23.78 -12.31
C GLY A 193 2.83 24.74 -11.37
N GLN A 194 2.12 25.41 -10.43
CA GLN A 194 2.78 26.22 -9.41
C GLN A 194 3.59 25.34 -8.46
N CYS A 195 4.78 25.79 -8.07
CA CYS A 195 5.63 25.07 -7.12
C CYS A 195 5.60 25.75 -5.75
N PHE A 196 5.29 24.98 -4.71
CA PHE A 196 5.22 25.42 -3.31
C PHE A 196 6.40 24.84 -2.54
N GLU A 197 7.41 25.68 -2.29
CA GLU A 197 8.58 25.29 -1.53
C GLU A 197 8.29 25.25 -0.02
N SER A 198 8.85 24.26 0.66
CA SER A 198 8.68 24.04 2.10
C SER A 198 9.12 25.24 2.95
N LEU A 199 10.14 25.97 2.49
CA LEU A 199 10.70 27.13 3.19
C LEU A 199 9.81 28.37 3.15
N THR A 200 8.94 28.49 2.13
CA THR A 200 8.13 29.71 1.89
C THR A 200 6.65 29.50 2.13
N SER A 201 6.19 28.25 2.11
CA SER A 201 4.77 27.91 2.13
C SER A 201 4.54 26.58 2.80
N VAL A 202 3.40 26.47 3.49
CA VAL A 202 2.84 25.20 3.93
C VAL A 202 1.82 24.79 2.89
N ALA A 203 1.98 23.60 2.33
CA ALA A 203 1.08 23.07 1.32
C ALA A 203 0.83 21.58 1.56
N MET A 204 -0.36 21.16 1.21
CA MET A 204 -0.78 19.75 1.25
C MET A 204 -1.63 19.46 0.02
N SER A 205 -1.35 18.33 -0.62
CA SER A 205 -2.16 17.81 -1.71
C SER A 205 -2.85 16.52 -1.31
N LEU A 206 -4.09 16.38 -1.74
CA LEU A 206 -4.95 15.23 -1.53
C LEU A 206 -5.44 14.71 -2.88
N THR A 207 -5.11 13.46 -3.19
CA THR A 207 -5.70 12.72 -4.32
C THR A 207 -6.44 11.52 -3.77
N VAL A 208 -7.66 11.27 -4.24
CA VAL A 208 -8.47 10.17 -3.71
C VAL A 208 -8.94 9.24 -4.80
N VAL A 209 -9.03 7.96 -4.44
CA VAL A 209 -9.70 6.93 -5.23
C VAL A 209 -11.09 6.69 -4.65
N LEU A 210 -12.07 6.62 -5.54
CA LEU A 210 -13.47 6.44 -5.25
C LEU A 210 -13.96 5.12 -5.83
N HIS A 211 -14.95 4.52 -5.18
CA HIS A 211 -15.76 3.45 -5.75
C HIS A 211 -17.23 3.90 -5.77
N PRO A 212 -17.68 4.55 -6.87
CA PRO A 212 -19.05 5.04 -6.98
C PRO A 212 -20.01 3.86 -7.18
N SER A 213 -20.85 3.62 -6.18
CA SER A 213 -21.92 2.61 -6.27
C SER A 213 -23.07 3.14 -7.14
N PRO A 214 -23.73 2.31 -7.98
CA PRO A 214 -24.87 2.73 -8.81
C PRO A 214 -26.03 3.35 -8.03
N SER A 215 -26.16 3.02 -6.73
CA SER A 215 -27.22 3.51 -5.86
C SER A 215 -26.83 4.73 -5.02
N ASN A 216 -25.64 5.32 -5.23
CA ASN A 216 -25.02 6.29 -4.32
C ASN A 216 -24.91 5.80 -2.86
N GLN A 217 -25.10 4.50 -2.62
CA GLN A 217 -24.86 3.91 -1.31
C GLN A 217 -23.35 3.66 -1.13
N PRO A 218 -22.77 3.95 0.03
CA PRO A 218 -21.39 3.62 0.33
C PRO A 218 -21.10 2.15 0.00
N ALA A 219 -19.98 1.88 -0.69
CA ALA A 219 -19.56 0.51 -1.01
C ALA A 219 -19.51 -0.39 0.26
N ALA A 220 -19.17 0.21 1.40
CA ALA A 220 -19.19 -0.41 2.73
C ALA A 220 -20.57 -0.93 3.17
N LEU A 221 -21.68 -0.37 2.69
CA LEU A 221 -23.05 -0.79 3.03
C LEU A 221 -23.61 -1.83 2.06
N THR A 222 -23.00 -1.99 0.88
CA THR A 222 -23.47 -2.91 -0.16
C THR A 222 -22.99 -4.35 0.02
N GLY A 223 -22.19 -4.65 1.07
CA GLY A 223 -21.57 -5.96 1.27
C GLY A 223 -20.44 -6.29 0.31
N LEU A 224 -20.10 -5.37 -0.60
CA LEU A 224 -19.03 -5.51 -1.60
C LEU A 224 -17.65 -5.11 -1.11
N CYS A 225 -17.55 -4.61 0.14
CA CYS A 225 -16.33 -4.13 0.75
C CYS A 225 -15.92 -5.01 1.93
N ARG A 226 -14.66 -5.46 1.94
CA ARG A 226 -14.01 -6.12 3.08
C ARG A 226 -12.87 -5.24 3.57
N GLY A 227 -12.84 -4.94 4.86
CA GLY A 227 -11.80 -4.10 5.46
C GLY A 227 -10.92 -4.84 6.46
N LEU A 228 -9.64 -4.47 6.50
CA LEU A 228 -8.71 -4.83 7.56
C LEU A 228 -8.38 -3.57 8.36
N HIS A 229 -8.67 -3.61 9.66
CA HIS A 229 -8.42 -2.51 10.58
C HIS A 229 -7.84 -3.04 11.92
N VAL A 230 -6.52 -2.90 12.11
CA VAL A 230 -5.78 -3.34 13.31
C VAL A 230 -5.80 -2.23 14.36
N ARG A 231 -6.58 -2.46 15.43
CA ARG A 231 -6.90 -1.45 16.46
C ARG A 231 -5.99 -1.44 17.68
N SER A 232 -5.31 -2.54 17.96
CA SER A 232 -4.51 -2.72 19.18
C SER A 232 -3.10 -3.15 18.85
N LEU A 233 -2.18 -2.90 19.79
CA LEU A 233 -0.85 -3.47 19.75
C LEU A 233 -0.96 -4.99 19.63
N SER A 234 -0.15 -5.55 18.74
CA SER A 234 -0.13 -6.99 18.48
C SER A 234 1.29 -7.43 18.19
N HIS A 235 1.56 -8.73 18.23
CA HIS A 235 2.83 -9.31 17.74
C HIS A 235 2.80 -9.58 16.22
N TRP A 236 1.66 -9.34 15.57
CA TRP A 236 1.39 -9.76 14.20
C TRP A 236 1.60 -8.64 13.18
N ALA A 237 1.01 -7.46 13.40
CA ALA A 237 1.17 -6.30 12.54
C ALA A 237 1.12 -5.02 13.39
N PRO A 238 1.74 -3.92 12.91
CA PRO A 238 1.66 -2.65 13.59
C PRO A 238 0.20 -2.19 13.67
N ALA A 239 -0.16 -1.62 14.82
CA ALA A 239 -1.42 -0.93 14.97
C ALA A 239 -1.46 0.31 14.07
N ASN A 240 -2.64 0.84 13.83
CA ASN A 240 -2.75 2.11 13.11
C ASN A 240 -2.08 3.27 13.84
N ILE A 241 -1.37 4.11 13.08
CA ILE A 241 -0.80 5.39 13.58
C ILE A 241 -1.67 6.60 13.21
N GLY A 242 -2.85 6.38 12.64
CA GLY A 242 -3.81 7.41 12.24
C GLY A 242 -5.14 6.78 11.80
N PRO A 243 -6.13 7.61 11.43
CA PRO A 243 -7.48 7.18 11.04
C PRO A 243 -7.54 6.61 9.61
N TYR A 244 -7.11 5.37 9.40
CA TYR A 244 -7.18 4.72 8.08
C TYR A 244 -7.45 3.22 8.21
N SER A 245 -7.66 2.49 7.12
CA SER A 245 -7.72 1.01 7.18
C SER A 245 -6.42 0.44 6.65
N GLN A 246 -5.87 -0.63 7.21
CA GLN A 246 -4.66 -1.25 6.63
C GLN A 246 -4.92 -1.75 5.22
N ALA A 247 -6.12 -2.27 4.96
CA ALA A 247 -6.55 -2.66 3.63
C ALA A 247 -8.05 -2.52 3.44
N LEU A 248 -8.49 -2.23 2.23
CA LEU A 248 -9.89 -2.30 1.80
C LEU A 248 -9.96 -3.05 0.46
N SER A 249 -10.80 -4.07 0.41
CA SER A 249 -11.05 -4.90 -0.75
C SER A 249 -12.45 -4.66 -1.31
N PHE A 250 -12.58 -4.56 -2.63
CA PHE A 250 -13.82 -4.30 -3.35
C PHE A 250 -14.05 -5.33 -4.43
N THR A 251 -15.19 -6.01 -4.37
CA THR A 251 -15.61 -6.96 -5.41
C THR A 251 -16.48 -6.24 -6.44
N ARG A 252 -16.08 -6.27 -7.72
CA ARG A 252 -16.93 -5.82 -8.81
C ARG A 252 -18.02 -6.86 -9.08
N LEU A 253 -19.28 -6.50 -8.93
CA LEU A 253 -20.39 -7.26 -9.53
C LEU A 253 -20.44 -6.94 -11.02
N GLY A 254 -20.38 -7.96 -11.88
CA GLY A 254 -20.67 -7.81 -13.30
C GLY A 254 -22.07 -7.22 -13.49
N SER A 255 -22.28 -6.38 -14.51
CA SER A 255 -23.62 -5.82 -14.76
C SER A 255 -24.60 -6.94 -15.06
N SER A 256 -25.63 -7.08 -14.23
CA SER A 256 -26.76 -7.97 -14.47
C SER A 256 -27.62 -7.42 -15.60
N THR A 257 -27.14 -7.49 -16.83
CA THR A 257 -28.01 -7.64 -17.99
C THR A 257 -28.32 -9.13 -18.11
N GLU A 258 -29.59 -9.48 -18.32
CA GLU A 258 -30.21 -10.82 -18.27
C GLU A 258 -29.61 -11.86 -19.24
N SER A 259 -28.31 -12.09 -19.18
CA SER A 259 -27.55 -13.07 -19.92
C SER A 259 -26.65 -13.78 -18.92
N GLU A 260 -26.91 -15.06 -18.69
CA GLU A 260 -26.40 -15.90 -17.59
C GLU A 260 -24.88 -16.19 -17.60
N HIS A 261 -24.02 -15.18 -17.76
CA HIS A 261 -22.57 -15.33 -17.67
C HIS A 261 -21.96 -14.33 -16.68
N ILE A 262 -22.03 -14.68 -15.39
CA ILE A 262 -21.31 -14.03 -14.29
C ILE A 262 -19.86 -14.53 -14.33
N ASP A 263 -19.00 -13.95 -15.16
CA ASP A 263 -17.65 -14.52 -15.37
C ASP A 263 -16.50 -13.51 -15.32
N ASP A 264 -16.75 -12.23 -14.98
CA ASP A 264 -15.69 -11.22 -14.84
C ASP A 264 -15.85 -10.37 -13.56
N THR A 265 -15.90 -11.06 -12.42
CA THR A 265 -15.82 -10.41 -11.11
C THR A 265 -14.35 -10.38 -10.71
N ALA A 266 -13.74 -9.20 -10.62
CA ALA A 266 -12.41 -9.01 -10.06
C ALA A 266 -12.51 -8.33 -8.69
N GLU A 267 -11.70 -8.81 -7.74
CA GLU A 267 -11.53 -8.22 -6.42
C GLU A 267 -10.28 -7.33 -6.43
N TRP A 268 -10.46 -6.05 -6.12
CA TRP A 268 -9.36 -5.09 -6.00
C TRP A 268 -9.14 -4.75 -4.53
N THR A 269 -7.90 -4.90 -4.05
CA THR A 269 -7.54 -4.53 -2.68
C THR A 269 -6.53 -3.39 -2.68
N PHE A 270 -6.86 -2.33 -1.95
CA PHE A 270 -5.98 -1.20 -1.68
C PHE A 270 -5.37 -1.37 -0.30
N TYR A 271 -4.07 -1.16 -0.19
CA TYR A 271 -3.33 -1.22 1.07
C TYR A 271 -2.83 0.16 1.46
N SER A 272 -2.94 0.50 2.74
CA SER A 272 -2.32 1.70 3.30
C SER A 272 -0.80 1.58 3.34
N GLY A 273 -0.15 2.73 3.37
CA GLY A 273 1.28 2.85 3.57
C GLY A 273 1.75 2.11 4.82
N GLN A 274 2.72 1.23 4.64
CA GLN A 274 3.35 0.46 5.71
C GLN A 274 4.75 0.99 5.96
N ILE A 275 5.11 1.19 7.22
CA ILE A 275 6.49 1.50 7.66
C ILE A 275 7.00 0.41 8.61
N GLY A 276 8.32 0.29 8.73
CA GLY A 276 8.98 -0.78 9.49
C GLY A 276 8.92 -0.64 11.01
N LEU A 277 7.72 -0.48 11.60
CA LEU A 277 7.52 -0.40 13.04
C LEU A 277 7.65 -1.77 13.71
N ILE A 278 8.15 -1.78 14.94
CA ILE A 278 8.06 -2.93 15.83
C ILE A 278 6.60 -2.98 16.35
N PRO A 279 5.80 -4.00 16.02
CA PRO A 279 4.35 -4.01 16.30
C PRO A 279 3.95 -3.78 17.77
N GLU A 280 4.78 -4.22 18.70
CA GLU A 280 4.52 -4.16 20.13
C GLU A 280 4.84 -2.80 20.75
N THR A 281 5.79 -2.06 20.17
CA THR A 281 6.26 -0.77 20.71
C THR A 281 5.83 0.41 19.86
N MET A 282 5.42 0.18 18.61
CA MET A 282 5.11 1.24 17.63
C MET A 282 6.27 2.23 17.43
N THR A 283 7.50 1.76 17.61
CA THR A 283 8.73 2.49 17.36
C THR A 283 9.48 1.90 16.18
N LEU A 284 10.28 2.73 15.51
CA LEU A 284 11.24 2.24 14.53
C LEU A 284 12.39 1.50 15.24
N PRO A 285 13.00 0.49 14.60
CA PRO A 285 14.20 -0.15 15.13
C PRO A 285 15.34 0.86 15.18
N GLN A 286 15.88 1.05 16.39
CA GLN A 286 17.06 1.87 16.66
C GLN A 286 18.16 0.95 17.16
N PHE A 287 19.28 0.89 16.43
CA PHE A 287 20.49 0.20 16.86
C PHE A 287 21.60 1.22 17.02
N ASP A 288 22.03 1.42 18.26
CA ASP A 288 23.18 2.25 18.59
C ASP A 288 24.47 1.47 18.29
N GLY A 289 25.36 2.05 17.49
CA GLY A 289 26.72 1.56 17.27
C GLY A 289 27.15 1.53 15.80
N PRO A 290 28.46 1.75 15.51
CA PRO A 290 29.01 1.45 14.19
C PRO A 290 28.83 -0.05 13.89
N CYS A 291 28.60 -0.37 12.62
CA CYS A 291 28.57 -1.77 12.19
C CYS A 291 29.91 -2.40 12.56
N VAL A 292 29.95 -3.30 13.55
CA VAL A 292 31.15 -4.11 13.77
C VAL A 292 31.33 -4.93 12.51
N GLU A 293 32.44 -4.66 11.82
CA GLU A 293 32.86 -5.32 10.59
C GLU A 293 33.15 -6.79 10.89
N ASP A 294 32.12 -7.64 10.84
CA ASP A 294 32.33 -9.06 10.58
C ASP A 294 32.60 -9.20 9.07
N GLY A 295 33.89 -9.10 8.74
CA GLY A 295 34.54 -9.78 7.62
C GLY A 295 33.88 -9.70 6.24
N GLY A 296 34.40 -8.78 5.42
CA GLY A 296 34.68 -9.03 4.01
C GLY A 296 33.49 -9.24 3.08
N ASP A 297 32.83 -8.15 2.70
CA ASP A 297 32.35 -7.93 1.34
C ASP A 297 32.25 -6.41 1.14
N GLU A 298 32.95 -5.85 0.15
CA GLU A 298 32.98 -4.41 -0.17
C GLU A 298 31.62 -3.89 -0.73
N ASP A 299 30.55 -4.69 -0.64
CA ASP A 299 29.26 -4.41 -1.25
C ASP A 299 28.25 -3.92 -0.20
N PHE A 300 28.06 -2.59 -0.16
CA PHE A 300 26.91 -1.90 0.44
C PHE A 300 26.66 -2.07 1.95
N GLN A 301 27.41 -1.34 2.76
CA GLN A 301 27.24 -1.27 4.21
C GLN A 301 26.01 -0.40 4.60
N TRP A 302 24.81 -0.97 4.52
CA TRP A 302 23.62 -0.36 5.13
C TRP A 302 23.72 -0.42 6.66
N ASN A 303 23.42 0.68 7.38
CA ASN A 303 23.27 0.60 8.83
C ASN A 303 22.17 -0.42 9.17
N ARG A 304 22.44 -1.27 10.16
CA ARG A 304 21.52 -2.30 10.70
C ARG A 304 20.09 -1.77 10.91
N SER A 305 19.92 -0.53 11.34
CA SER A 305 18.59 0.10 11.53
C SER A 305 17.81 0.18 10.21
N LEU A 306 18.42 0.67 9.13
CA LEU A 306 17.78 0.77 7.82
C LEU A 306 17.39 -0.61 7.28
N ARG A 307 18.31 -1.57 7.34
CA ARG A 307 18.04 -2.95 6.89
C ARG A 307 16.90 -3.58 7.66
N THR A 308 16.84 -3.35 8.98
CA THR A 308 15.76 -3.86 9.84
C THR A 308 14.43 -3.20 9.50
N GLN A 309 14.40 -1.89 9.23
CA GLN A 309 13.19 -1.22 8.75
C GLN A 309 12.70 -1.83 7.44
N CYS A 310 13.58 -2.06 6.46
CA CYS A 310 13.24 -2.68 5.18
C CYS A 310 12.69 -4.10 5.34
N LEU A 311 13.29 -4.92 6.20
CA LEU A 311 12.80 -6.27 6.47
C LEU A 311 11.44 -6.28 7.20
N LEU A 312 11.28 -5.40 8.20
CA LEU A 312 10.04 -5.31 8.97
C LEU A 312 8.89 -4.86 8.08
N VAL A 313 9.09 -3.84 7.26
CA VAL A 313 8.02 -3.34 6.39
C VAL A 313 7.57 -4.42 5.43
N ILE A 314 8.48 -5.13 4.74
CA ILE A 314 8.11 -6.23 3.83
C ILE A 314 7.35 -7.35 4.57
N ARG A 315 7.72 -7.66 5.82
CA ARG A 315 6.97 -8.61 6.64
C ARG A 315 5.54 -8.14 6.92
N HIS A 316 5.35 -6.85 7.24
CA HIS A 316 4.03 -6.27 7.45
C HIS A 316 3.18 -6.30 6.18
N CYS A 317 3.79 -5.96 5.04
CA CYS A 317 3.16 -6.05 3.73
C CYS A 317 2.73 -7.49 3.42
N HIS A 318 3.62 -8.46 3.60
CA HIS A 318 3.31 -9.87 3.39
C HIS A 318 2.15 -10.37 4.26
N ARG A 319 2.13 -9.99 5.55
CA ARG A 319 1.09 -10.39 6.49
C ARG A 319 -0.26 -9.75 6.19
N THR A 320 -0.28 -8.47 5.83
CA THR A 320 -1.51 -7.77 5.43
C THR A 320 -2.05 -8.33 4.11
N LEU A 321 -1.19 -8.60 3.12
CA LEU A 321 -1.56 -9.30 1.89
C LEU A 321 -2.20 -10.66 2.20
N LYS A 322 -1.54 -11.48 3.02
CA LYS A 322 -2.03 -12.80 3.43
C LYS A 322 -3.37 -12.77 4.15
N ALA A 323 -3.64 -11.74 4.95
CA ALA A 323 -4.92 -11.59 5.64
C ALA A 323 -6.07 -11.28 4.68
N MET A 324 -5.77 -10.65 3.54
CA MET A 324 -6.77 -10.24 2.55
C MET A 324 -6.96 -11.27 1.43
N SER A 325 -5.87 -11.84 0.92
CA SER A 325 -5.85 -12.83 -0.18
C SER A 325 -4.89 -13.99 0.12
N CYS A 326 -5.31 -15.20 -0.23
CA CYS A 326 -4.47 -16.40 -0.15
C CYS A 326 -3.38 -16.45 -1.24
N ALA A 327 -3.51 -15.65 -2.30
CA ALA A 327 -2.54 -15.57 -3.39
C ALA A 327 -1.38 -14.60 -3.08
N VAL A 328 -1.53 -13.76 -2.05
CA VAL A 328 -0.48 -12.91 -1.48
C VAL A 328 0.21 -12.06 -2.56
N TRP A 329 1.46 -12.36 -2.92
CA TRP A 329 2.26 -11.61 -3.89
C TRP A 329 1.90 -11.92 -5.34
N SER A 330 1.15 -12.99 -5.60
CA SER A 330 0.68 -13.38 -6.94
C SER A 330 -0.34 -12.40 -7.51
N ASP A 331 -1.10 -11.72 -6.64
CA ASP A 331 -2.12 -10.75 -7.05
C ASP A 331 -1.57 -9.31 -7.13
N LEU A 332 -0.25 -9.10 -6.96
CA LEU A 332 0.34 -7.76 -6.99
C LEU A 332 0.09 -7.11 -8.35
N ALA A 333 -0.69 -6.03 -8.36
CA ALA A 333 -0.92 -5.23 -9.55
C ALA A 333 0.11 -4.11 -9.65
N VAL A 334 0.27 -3.33 -8.56
CA VAL A 334 1.26 -2.25 -8.47
C VAL A 334 1.71 -2.09 -7.02
N GLY A 335 2.98 -1.77 -6.84
CA GLY A 335 3.53 -1.31 -5.58
C GLY A 335 4.26 0.02 -5.74
N ILE A 336 4.28 0.80 -4.67
CA ILE A 336 5.01 2.05 -4.58
C ILE A 336 5.89 1.99 -3.34
N CYS A 337 7.19 2.18 -3.51
CA CYS A 337 8.14 2.31 -2.43
C CYS A 337 8.61 3.76 -2.35
N TYR A 338 8.31 4.40 -1.23
CA TYR A 338 8.83 5.72 -0.89
C TYR A 338 10.06 5.53 -0.01
N GLY A 339 11.14 6.25 -0.29
CA GLY A 339 12.35 6.24 0.53
C GLY A 339 12.91 7.64 0.71
N THR A 340 13.53 7.90 1.87
CA THR A 340 14.06 9.23 2.21
C THR A 340 15.50 9.47 1.75
N SER A 341 16.13 8.44 1.15
CA SER A 341 17.45 8.54 0.54
C SER A 341 17.61 7.48 -0.55
N SER A 342 18.54 7.70 -1.49
CA SER A 342 18.94 6.66 -2.47
C SER A 342 19.46 5.40 -1.77
N SER A 343 20.03 5.56 -0.57
CA SER A 343 20.44 4.46 0.29
C SER A 343 19.26 3.62 0.77
N ALA A 344 18.22 4.29 1.27
CA ALA A 344 17.00 3.63 1.71
C ALA A 344 16.29 2.87 0.57
N LEU A 345 16.16 3.51 -0.59
CA LEU A 345 15.52 2.89 -1.74
C LEU A 345 16.32 1.69 -2.30
N ARG A 346 17.65 1.78 -2.38
CA ARG A 346 18.49 0.64 -2.80
C ARG A 346 18.38 -0.53 -1.82
N CYS A 347 18.39 -0.25 -0.50
CA CYS A 347 18.19 -1.27 0.53
C CYS A 347 16.80 -1.92 0.43
N ALA A 348 15.75 -1.12 0.20
CA ALA A 348 14.39 -1.60 0.01
C ALA A 348 14.24 -2.47 -1.24
N ARG A 349 14.85 -2.05 -2.37
CA ARG A 349 14.86 -2.83 -3.61
C ARG A 349 15.54 -4.17 -3.43
N GLN A 350 16.73 -4.20 -2.83
CA GLN A 350 17.42 -5.45 -2.55
C GLN A 350 16.59 -6.34 -1.60
N THR A 351 16.02 -5.75 -0.55
CA THR A 351 15.21 -6.50 0.42
C THR A 351 13.96 -7.09 -0.23
N PHE A 352 13.27 -6.34 -1.11
CA PHE A 352 12.12 -6.84 -1.85
C PHE A 352 12.53 -7.91 -2.87
N HIS A 353 13.65 -7.74 -3.57
CA HIS A 353 14.16 -8.73 -4.50
C HIS A 353 14.45 -10.05 -3.77
N ASP A 354 15.29 -10.01 -2.74
CA ASP A 354 15.67 -11.15 -1.91
C ASP A 354 14.45 -11.83 -1.28
N ALA A 355 13.51 -11.05 -0.72
CA ALA A 355 12.41 -11.61 0.06
C ALA A 355 11.22 -12.02 -0.80
N VAL A 356 11.02 -11.41 -1.97
CA VAL A 356 9.82 -11.60 -2.81
C VAL A 356 10.16 -12.13 -4.19
N CYS A 357 11.00 -11.46 -4.99
CA CYS A 357 11.31 -11.96 -6.34
C CYS A 357 11.97 -13.34 -6.28
N ASP A 358 13.03 -13.49 -5.49
CA ASP A 358 13.80 -14.73 -5.43
C ASP A 358 13.01 -15.84 -4.76
N LEU A 359 12.37 -15.53 -3.63
CA LEU A 359 11.68 -16.53 -2.83
C LEU A 359 10.29 -16.90 -3.35
N TRP A 360 9.53 -15.95 -3.91
CA TRP A 360 8.17 -16.20 -4.38
C TRP A 360 8.13 -16.63 -5.85
N TYR A 361 8.94 -15.99 -6.70
CA TYR A 361 8.89 -16.19 -8.16
C TYR A 361 10.06 -17.00 -8.73
N ASP A 362 11.09 -17.30 -7.94
CA ASP A 362 12.25 -18.11 -8.37
C ASP A 362 12.93 -17.52 -9.62
N SER A 363 13.29 -16.23 -9.52
CA SER A 363 14.03 -15.44 -10.52
C SER A 363 15.29 -16.14 -11.07
N HIS A 364 15.87 -17.08 -10.33
CA HIS A 364 17.08 -17.84 -10.68
C HIS A 364 16.82 -19.23 -11.28
N ALA A 365 15.56 -19.65 -11.49
CA ALA A 365 15.22 -20.94 -12.08
C ALA A 365 15.67 -21.10 -13.55
N SER A 366 16.14 -20.02 -14.21
CA SER A 366 16.62 -20.08 -15.59
C SER A 366 18.06 -20.57 -15.75
N GLU A 367 18.87 -20.66 -14.67
CA GLU A 367 20.31 -20.92 -14.84
C GLU A 367 20.81 -22.34 -14.51
N LYS A 368 20.03 -23.23 -13.89
CA LYS A 368 20.52 -24.60 -13.61
C LYS A 368 19.50 -25.73 -13.86
N LYS A 369 19.75 -26.41 -14.99
CA LYS A 369 19.48 -27.84 -15.33
C LYS A 369 18.01 -28.25 -15.55
N HIS A 370 17.59 -28.29 -16.82
CA HIS A 370 17.44 -29.54 -17.57
C HIS A 370 17.28 -29.29 -19.07
N THR A 371 18.00 -30.11 -19.83
CA THR A 371 18.11 -30.20 -21.29
C THR A 371 16.77 -30.55 -21.97
N VAL A 372 15.95 -29.53 -22.25
CA VAL A 372 14.91 -29.61 -23.29
C VAL A 372 15.02 -28.34 -24.12
N PRO A 373 15.24 -28.42 -25.45
CA PRO A 373 15.36 -27.23 -26.28
C PRO A 373 13.99 -26.57 -26.43
N PHE A 374 13.68 -25.62 -25.55
CA PHE A 374 12.62 -24.66 -25.81
C PHE A 374 13.10 -23.69 -26.90
N PRO A 375 12.23 -23.31 -27.86
CA PRO A 375 12.61 -22.43 -28.95
C PRO A 375 13.01 -21.07 -28.39
N LYS A 376 14.16 -20.58 -28.83
CA LYS A 376 14.70 -19.25 -28.54
C LYS A 376 13.68 -18.17 -28.95
N GLY A 377 12.85 -17.74 -28.01
CA GLY A 377 11.97 -16.59 -28.11
C GLY A 377 11.97 -15.87 -26.76
N ASN A 378 12.56 -14.67 -26.74
CA ASN A 378 12.69 -13.68 -25.66
C ASN A 378 11.67 -13.77 -24.50
N CYS A 379 11.87 -14.66 -23.53
CA CYS A 379 11.15 -14.61 -22.26
C CYS A 379 12.13 -14.17 -21.16
N LEU A 380 12.48 -12.89 -21.15
CA LEU A 380 13.10 -12.26 -19.99
C LEU A 380 12.01 -12.18 -18.91
N VAL A 381 12.05 -13.09 -17.93
CA VAL A 381 11.17 -12.97 -16.76
C VAL A 381 11.65 -11.74 -15.99
N GLN A 382 11.01 -10.59 -16.23
CA GLN A 382 11.32 -9.36 -15.52
C GLN A 382 10.89 -9.48 -14.06
N CYS A 383 11.79 -9.21 -13.11
CA CYS A 383 11.46 -9.28 -11.68
C CYS A 383 10.38 -8.23 -11.35
N LEU A 384 9.52 -8.54 -10.38
CA LEU A 384 8.49 -7.62 -9.90
C LEU A 384 9.06 -6.28 -9.43
N CYS A 385 10.28 -6.28 -8.85
CA CYS A 385 10.94 -5.07 -8.38
C CYS A 385 11.27 -4.08 -9.51
N GLU A 386 11.24 -4.53 -10.77
CA GLU A 386 11.47 -3.71 -11.97
C GLU A 386 10.18 -3.44 -12.74
N SER A 387 9.24 -4.38 -12.74
CA SER A 387 8.05 -4.34 -13.59
C SER A 387 6.79 -3.83 -12.89
N HIS A 388 6.72 -3.92 -11.56
CA HIS A 388 5.50 -3.65 -10.79
C HIS A 388 5.71 -2.62 -9.67
N ILE A 389 6.95 -2.22 -9.39
CA ILE A 389 7.27 -1.29 -8.28
C ILE A 389 7.75 0.05 -8.81
N ALA A 390 7.09 1.13 -8.38
CA ALA A 390 7.62 2.49 -8.51
C ALA A 390 8.50 2.84 -7.30
N TRP A 391 9.71 3.33 -7.56
CA TRP A 391 10.70 3.71 -6.53
C TRP A 391 10.83 5.22 -6.45
N LEU A 392 10.38 5.81 -5.35
CA LEU A 392 10.18 7.26 -5.23
C LEU A 392 11.01 7.83 -4.08
N LEU A 393 11.88 8.79 -4.40
CA LEU A 393 12.62 9.54 -3.38
C LEU A 393 11.72 10.66 -2.84
N VAL A 394 11.53 10.68 -1.52
CA VAL A 394 10.72 11.67 -0.79
C VAL A 394 11.56 12.35 0.28
N SER A 395 11.07 13.44 0.84
CA SER A 395 11.80 14.23 1.84
C SER A 395 11.61 13.70 3.26
N ASP A 396 10.42 13.22 3.61
CA ASP A 396 10.17 12.65 4.93
C ASP A 396 9.00 11.65 4.90
N LEU A 397 8.95 10.78 5.91
CA LEU A 397 7.93 9.74 6.09
C LEU A 397 7.41 9.75 7.53
N PRO A 398 6.21 9.19 7.80
CA PRO A 398 5.66 9.13 9.14
C PRO A 398 6.65 8.50 10.13
N LYS A 399 6.74 9.05 11.35
CA LYS A 399 7.71 8.63 12.39
C LYS A 399 9.18 8.78 11.97
N GLN A 400 9.48 9.57 10.94
CA GLN A 400 10.80 9.65 10.32
C GLN A 400 11.34 8.30 9.85
N ALA A 401 10.45 7.45 9.29
CA ALA A 401 10.86 6.19 8.70
C ALA A 401 11.79 6.41 7.51
N SER A 402 12.66 5.42 7.23
CA SER A 402 13.51 5.48 6.05
C SER A 402 12.77 5.04 4.77
N VAL A 403 11.76 4.18 4.92
CA VAL A 403 11.00 3.57 3.82
C VAL A 403 9.53 3.38 4.18
N GLU A 404 8.64 3.59 3.21
CA GLU A 404 7.20 3.31 3.28
C GLU A 404 6.78 2.53 2.02
N TRP A 405 5.92 1.54 2.19
CA TRP A 405 5.43 0.70 1.10
C TRP A 405 3.91 0.75 0.99
N GLN A 406 3.42 0.93 -0.23
CA GLN A 406 2.00 0.94 -0.59
C GLN A 406 1.76 -0.06 -1.73
N PHE A 407 0.64 -0.77 -1.71
CA PHE A 407 0.30 -1.74 -2.76
C PHE A 407 -1.16 -1.67 -3.18
N VAL A 408 -1.40 -2.14 -4.39
CA VAL A 408 -2.72 -2.55 -4.85
C VAL A 408 -2.60 -3.95 -5.45
N THR A 409 -3.54 -4.81 -5.07
CA THR A 409 -3.66 -6.15 -5.64
C THR A 409 -4.94 -6.30 -6.43
N ARG A 410 -4.92 -7.18 -7.43
CA ARG A 410 -6.08 -7.54 -8.24
C ARG A 410 -6.17 -9.05 -8.32
N SER A 411 -7.23 -9.60 -7.73
CA SER A 411 -7.52 -11.03 -7.74
C SER A 411 -8.76 -11.31 -8.61
N PRO A 412 -8.81 -12.40 -9.39
CA PRO A 412 -10.08 -12.90 -9.91
C PRO A 412 -10.93 -13.41 -8.73
N SER A 413 -12.22 -13.07 -8.66
CA SER A 413 -13.02 -13.29 -7.45
C SER A 413 -13.11 -14.76 -7.05
N CYS A 414 -13.13 -15.01 -5.74
CA CYS A 414 -13.18 -16.33 -5.10
C CYS A 414 -14.60 -16.94 -5.00
N LEU A 415 -15.61 -16.38 -5.70
CA LEU A 415 -16.95 -16.97 -5.75
C LEU A 415 -17.02 -18.04 -6.84
N GLN A 416 -16.62 -19.25 -6.44
CA GLN A 416 -16.83 -20.55 -7.08
C GLN A 416 -16.20 -20.86 -8.47
N VAL A 417 -15.26 -21.81 -8.40
CA VAL A 417 -15.13 -23.00 -9.28
C VAL A 417 -14.60 -22.76 -10.71
N ASP A 418 -13.50 -23.47 -10.99
CA ASP A 418 -13.14 -23.95 -12.32
C ASP A 418 -12.39 -23.10 -13.35
N ARG A 419 -11.29 -22.37 -13.00
CA ARG A 419 -10.21 -21.99 -13.97
C ARG A 419 -8.80 -21.82 -13.35
N PRO A 420 -7.70 -22.20 -14.05
CA PRO A 420 -6.33 -21.88 -13.67
C PRO A 420 -5.91 -20.47 -14.10
N PRO A 421 -4.78 -19.96 -13.57
CA PRO A 421 -4.25 -18.66 -13.94
C PRO A 421 -3.88 -18.65 -15.43
N VAL A 422 -4.47 -17.69 -16.16
CA VAL A 422 -4.06 -17.36 -17.53
C VAL A 422 -2.55 -17.12 -17.53
N ARG A 423 -1.84 -17.86 -18.38
CA ARG A 423 -0.45 -17.57 -18.73
C ARG A 423 -0.37 -16.11 -19.14
N ARG A 424 0.57 -15.36 -18.53
CA ARG A 424 0.95 -14.00 -18.91
C ARG A 424 1.32 -13.98 -20.41
N ASP A 425 0.33 -13.80 -21.25
CA ASP A 425 0.51 -13.38 -22.62
C ASP A 425 0.43 -11.87 -22.63
N SER A 426 1.57 -11.26 -22.98
CA SER A 426 1.73 -9.87 -23.39
C SER A 426 1.37 -8.82 -22.35
N TYR A 427 2.23 -7.80 -22.27
CA TYR A 427 1.84 -6.46 -21.85
C TYR A 427 0.77 -5.92 -22.82
N ASP A 428 -0.42 -6.53 -22.85
CA ASP A 428 -1.64 -5.88 -23.31
C ASP A 428 -2.06 -4.94 -22.18
N ALA A 429 -1.19 -3.94 -22.06
CA ALA A 429 -1.45 -2.58 -21.70
C ALA A 429 -2.84 -2.33 -21.13
N LEU A 430 -2.83 -1.82 -19.91
CA LEU A 430 -3.86 -0.94 -19.36
C LEU A 430 -4.02 0.36 -20.20
N THR A 431 -3.91 0.30 -21.53
CA THR A 431 -4.22 1.36 -22.50
C THR A 431 -5.73 1.53 -22.71
N GLY A 432 -6.54 1.21 -21.71
CA GLY A 432 -7.98 1.05 -21.83
C GLY A 432 -8.86 1.96 -20.96
N SER A 433 -8.31 2.90 -20.18
CA SER A 433 -9.01 4.12 -19.71
C SER A 433 -8.04 5.00 -18.93
N GLY A 434 -7.96 6.28 -19.29
CA GLY A 434 -6.90 7.21 -18.88
C GLY A 434 -7.03 7.80 -17.47
N ALA A 435 -6.90 6.98 -16.43
CA ALA A 435 -6.44 7.48 -15.13
C ALA A 435 -4.93 7.30 -15.04
N SER A 436 -4.16 8.37 -14.85
CA SER A 436 -2.70 8.28 -14.73
C SER A 436 -2.20 9.17 -13.60
N LEU A 437 -1.87 8.57 -12.46
CA LEU A 437 -0.92 9.18 -11.52
C LEU A 437 0.48 9.15 -12.14
N ILE A 438 1.01 10.33 -12.47
CA ILE A 438 2.38 10.48 -12.97
C ILE A 438 3.26 10.94 -11.83
N PHE A 439 4.27 10.13 -11.50
CA PHE A 439 5.36 10.56 -10.63
C PHE A 439 6.41 11.29 -11.46
N CYS A 440 6.57 12.59 -11.23
CA CYS A 440 7.51 13.42 -11.99
C CYS A 440 8.75 13.75 -11.16
N PRO A 441 9.97 13.64 -11.70
CA PRO A 441 11.16 14.22 -11.09
C PRO A 441 10.97 15.72 -10.83
N VAL A 442 11.62 16.27 -9.79
CA VAL A 442 11.52 17.69 -9.37
C VAL A 442 11.74 18.69 -10.52
N ASP A 443 12.59 18.34 -11.48
CA ASP A 443 12.94 19.21 -12.60
C ASP A 443 11.96 19.11 -13.78
N TYR A 444 11.00 18.19 -13.72
CA TYR A 444 10.01 17.97 -14.76
C TYR A 444 8.71 18.70 -14.42
N SER A 445 8.49 19.84 -15.06
CA SER A 445 7.21 20.56 -15.06
C SER A 445 6.43 20.17 -16.32
N PRO A 446 5.42 19.29 -16.22
CA PRO A 446 4.54 19.05 -17.35
C PRO A 446 3.72 20.31 -17.59
N ARG A 447 4.11 21.11 -18.60
CA ARG A 447 3.47 22.39 -18.88
C ARG A 447 2.04 22.27 -19.43
N HIS A 448 1.55 21.06 -19.76
CA HIS A 448 0.29 20.88 -20.50
C HIS A 448 -0.45 19.55 -20.26
N CYS A 449 -0.40 18.94 -19.07
CA CYS A 449 -1.06 17.65 -18.84
C CYS A 449 -2.26 17.77 -17.89
N ASP A 450 -3.45 17.33 -18.31
CA ASP A 450 -4.65 17.11 -17.47
C ASP A 450 -4.48 15.88 -16.54
N LEU A 451 -3.26 15.59 -16.11
CA LEU A 451 -2.87 14.37 -15.40
C LEU A 451 -2.57 14.66 -13.94
N ASN A 452 -2.83 13.70 -13.05
CA ASN A 452 -2.52 13.82 -11.64
C ASN A 452 -1.02 13.63 -11.43
N VAL A 453 -0.28 14.74 -11.34
CA VAL A 453 1.17 14.73 -11.22
C VAL A 453 1.59 14.81 -9.75
N ILE A 454 2.29 13.78 -9.28
CA ILE A 454 2.91 13.76 -7.96
C ILE A 454 4.41 14.05 -8.14
N PRO A 455 4.92 15.19 -7.66
CA PRO A 455 6.35 15.46 -7.72
C PRO A 455 7.11 14.54 -6.76
N VAL A 456 8.20 13.96 -7.23
CA VAL A 456 9.12 13.12 -6.45
C VAL A 456 10.56 13.57 -6.66
N VAL A 457 11.39 13.44 -5.63
CA VAL A 457 12.76 13.97 -5.60
C VAL A 457 13.68 13.27 -6.61
N GLY A 458 13.34 12.05 -7.01
CA GLY A 458 14.06 11.25 -8.00
C GLY A 458 13.49 9.84 -8.10
N ILE A 459 13.84 9.14 -9.19
CA ILE A 459 13.48 7.75 -9.48
C ILE A 459 14.79 6.98 -9.64
N LEU A 460 14.91 5.79 -9.02
CA LEU A 460 16.18 5.05 -9.01
C LEU A 460 16.56 4.41 -10.35
N ASP A 461 15.62 4.14 -11.24
CA ASP A 461 15.89 3.57 -12.57
C ASP A 461 15.19 4.39 -13.66
N GLN A 462 15.98 5.06 -14.50
CA GLN A 462 15.54 5.59 -15.79
C GLN A 462 15.28 4.41 -16.74
N SER A 463 14.11 3.78 -16.65
CA SER A 463 13.59 3.07 -17.81
C SER A 463 12.81 4.09 -18.65
N ASP A 464 13.47 4.59 -19.69
CA ASP A 464 12.98 5.58 -20.68
C ASP A 464 11.72 5.13 -21.47
N ALA A 465 10.94 4.17 -20.95
CA ALA A 465 9.78 3.60 -21.63
C ALA A 465 8.51 3.45 -20.78
N ALA A 466 8.49 3.74 -19.47
CA ALA A 466 7.25 3.58 -18.69
C ALA A 466 7.20 4.39 -17.39
N VAL A 467 7.28 5.73 -17.45
CA VAL A 467 6.58 6.54 -16.43
C VAL A 467 5.11 6.58 -16.82
N GLY A 468 4.42 5.48 -16.55
CA GLY A 468 3.03 5.35 -16.95
C GLY A 468 2.48 3.97 -16.70
N LEU A 469 2.21 3.64 -15.43
CA LEU A 469 0.88 3.16 -15.06
C LEU A 469 0.63 3.36 -13.56
N TYR A 470 -0.15 4.37 -13.18
CA TYR A 470 -1.62 4.50 -13.28
C TYR A 470 -2.34 3.64 -12.23
N LEU A 471 -2.74 4.32 -11.16
CA LEU A 471 -4.08 4.26 -10.63
C LEU A 471 -4.68 5.66 -10.77
#